data_AF-A0A6B3CYW6-F1
#
_entry.id   AF-A0A6B3CYW6-F1
#
_cell.length_a   1.000
_cell.length_b   1.000
_cell.length_c   1.000
_cell.angle_alpha   90.00
_cell.angle_beta   90.00
_cell.angle_gamma   90.00
#
_symmetry.space_group_name_H-M   'P 1'
#
loop_
_entity.id
_entity.type
_entity.pdbx_description
1 polymer ?
#
loop_
_entity_poly.entity_id
_entity_poly.type
_entity_poly.pdbx_seq_one_letter_code
_entity_poly.pdbx_strand_id
1 'polypeptide(L)' 'MNDTRTDAGDLADYGYQQELKRTLSAWAVFAIGFATISPVVGIYAVVQLGFVFAGPAW' A
#
# COMPACT_ATOMS: atom_id res chain seq x y z
N MET A 1 4.67 -27.43 -3.51
CA MET A 1 4.17 -26.70 -2.32
C MET A 1 5.23 -26.75 -1.23
N ASN A 2 6.34 -26.00 -1.40
CA ASN A 2 7.28 -25.46 -0.38
C ASN A 2 8.65 -25.18 -1.04
N ASP A 3 8.79 -24.03 -1.73
CA ASP A 3 10.03 -23.65 -2.43
C ASP A 3 10.74 -22.44 -1.81
N THR A 4 10.09 -21.71 -0.90
CA THR A 4 10.64 -20.47 -0.29
C THR A 4 11.87 -20.69 0.58
N ARG A 5 12.05 -21.88 1.14
CA ARG A 5 13.19 -22.22 1.99
C ARG A 5 14.43 -22.61 1.18
N THR A 6 14.23 -23.12 -0.03
CA THR A 6 15.28 -23.50 -0.97
C THR A 6 15.79 -22.25 -1.72
N ASP A 7 14.88 -21.41 -2.22
CA ASP A 7 15.20 -20.18 -2.96
C ASP A 7 16.04 -19.19 -2.12
N ALA A 8 15.70 -19.00 -0.84
CA ALA A 8 16.47 -18.15 0.05
C ALA A 8 17.89 -18.69 0.35
N GLY A 9 18.08 -20.01 0.31
CA GLY A 9 19.39 -20.65 0.44
C GLY A 9 20.23 -20.46 -0.81
N ASP A 10 19.63 -20.69 -1.98
CA ASP A 10 20.28 -20.52 -3.28
C ASP A 10 20.72 -19.07 -3.51
N LEU A 11 19.90 -18.08 -3.11
CA LEU A 11 20.26 -16.65 -3.17
C LEU A 11 21.45 -16.30 -2.28
N ALA A 12 21.55 -16.92 -1.09
CA ALA A 12 22.65 -16.68 -0.17
C ALA A 12 23.99 -17.20 -0.72
N ASP A 13 23.97 -18.30 -1.47
CA ASP A 13 25.16 -18.86 -2.15
C ASP A 13 25.68 -17.94 -3.27
N TYR A 14 24.80 -17.13 -3.88
CA TYR A 14 25.18 -16.07 -4.83
C TYR A 14 25.51 -14.73 -4.16
N GLY A 15 25.57 -14.69 -2.81
CA GLY A 15 25.87 -13.47 -2.05
C GLY A 15 24.67 -12.53 -1.87
N TYR A 16 23.47 -12.93 -2.27
CA TYR A 16 22.23 -12.17 -2.08
C TYR A 16 21.60 -12.51 -0.72
N GLN A 17 21.82 -11.65 0.28
CA GLN A 17 21.14 -11.75 1.57
C GLN A 17 19.70 -11.22 1.43
N GLN A 18 18.71 -12.05 1.77
CA GLN A 18 17.31 -11.61 1.77
C GLN A 18 17.08 -10.56 2.88
N GLU A 19 17.08 -9.27 2.52
CA GLU A 19 16.72 -8.18 3.43
C GLU A 19 15.21 -7.95 3.55
N LEU A 20 14.38 -8.89 3.08
CA LEU A 20 12.94 -8.77 3.18
C LEU A 20 12.54 -8.92 4.66
N LYS A 21 12.51 -7.79 5.37
CA LYS A 21 12.10 -7.71 6.77
C LYS A 21 10.65 -8.17 6.85
N ARG A 22 10.45 -9.46 7.16
CA ARG A 22 9.14 -10.14 7.28
C ARG A 22 8.22 -9.49 8.33
N THR A 23 8.74 -8.57 9.12
CA THR A 23 8.00 -7.66 9.97
C THR A 23 7.86 -6.32 9.24
N LEU A 24 6.89 -6.21 8.34
CA LEU A 24 6.44 -4.91 7.89
C LEU A 24 5.96 -4.17 9.16
N SER A 25 6.69 -3.14 9.58
CA SER A 25 6.40 -2.40 10.81
C SER A 25 4.92 -1.99 10.84
N ALA A 26 4.29 -1.93 12.01
CA ALA A 26 2.89 -1.50 12.13
C ALA A 26 2.65 -0.16 11.41
N TRP A 27 3.66 0.71 11.40
CA TRP A 27 3.66 1.94 10.60
C TRP A 27 3.57 1.67 9.10
N ALA A 28 4.40 0.77 8.56
CA ALA A 28 4.37 0.44 7.13
C ALA A 28 3.01 -0.15 6.72
N VAL A 29 2.35 -0.95 7.57
CA VAL A 29 1.00 -1.46 7.30
C VAL A 29 0.00 -0.31 7.24
N PHE A 30 0.07 0.62 8.19
CA PHE A 30 -0.74 1.83 8.20
C PHE A 30 -0.50 2.69 6.94
N ALA A 31 0.75 2.91 6.54
CA ALA A 31 1.11 3.67 5.36
C ALA A 31 0.53 3.08 4.08
N ILE A 32 0.62 1.75 3.91
CA ILE A 32 0.05 1.05 2.75
C ILE A 32 -1.47 1.18 2.72
N GLY A 33 -2.13 1.00 3.88
CA GLY A 33 -3.58 1.18 4.00
C GLY A 33 -4.00 2.61 3.63
N PHE A 34 -3.31 3.61 4.18
CA PHE A 34 -3.54 5.01 3.88
C PHE A 34 -3.33 5.31 2.39
N ALA A 35 -2.20 4.89 1.80
CA ALA A 35 -1.89 5.12 0.39
C ALA A 35 -2.93 4.52 -0.55
N THR A 36 -3.53 3.38 -0.17
CA THR A 36 -4.55 2.70 -0.97
C THR A 36 -5.91 3.42 -0.90
N ILE A 37 -6.31 3.90 0.28
CA ILE A 37 -7.67 4.43 0.52
C ILE A 37 -7.74 5.96 0.29
N SER A 38 -6.64 6.69 0.53
CA SER A 38 -6.60 8.15 0.50
C SER A 38 -7.09 8.79 -0.79
N PRO A 39 -6.70 8.33 -2.01
CA PRO A 39 -7.13 8.97 -3.25
C PRO A 39 -8.65 8.93 -3.42
N VAL A 40 -9.28 7.80 -3.08
CA VAL A 40 -10.73 7.60 -3.19
C VAL A 40 -11.47 8.57 -2.27
N VAL A 41 -11.07 8.65 -1.00
CA VAL A 41 -11.67 9.56 -0.02
C VAL A 41 -11.50 11.02 -0.44
N GLY A 42 -10.32 11.39 -0.97
CA GLY A 42 -10.04 12.73 -1.47
C GLY A 42 -10.98 13.14 -2.61
N ILE A 43 -11.20 12.26 -3.59
CA ILE A 43 -12.12 12.52 -4.70
C ILE A 43 -13.54 12.74 -4.17
N TYR A 44 -14.04 11.87 -3.28
CA TYR A 44 -15.37 12.04 -2.71
C TYR A 44 -15.51 13.36 -1.95
N ALA A 45 -14.50 13.76 -1.18
CA ALA A 45 -14.52 15.03 -0.47
C ALA A 45 -14.59 16.23 -1.44
N VAL A 46 -13.75 16.22 -2.48
CA VAL A 46 -13.71 17.30 -3.49
C VAL A 46 -15.01 17.36 -4.29
N VAL A 47 -15.57 16.21 -4.68
CA VAL A 47 -16.85 16.15 -5.41
C VAL A 47 -17.99 16.70 -4.56
N GLN A 48 -18.10 16.28 -3.30
CA GLN A 48 -19.11 16.81 -2.39
C GLN A 48 -18.97 18.32 -2.19
N LEU A 49 -17.73 18.78 -1.99
CA LEU A 49 -17.44 20.21 -1.91
C LEU A 49 -17.82 20.95 -3.20
N GLY A 50 -17.55 20.36 -4.36
CA GLY A 50 -17.96 20.85 -5.66
C GLY A 50 -19.47 20.98 -5.79
N PHE A 51 -20.25 20.01 -5.32
CA PHE A 51 -21.72 20.10 -5.29
C PHE A 51 -22.23 21.23 -4.41
N VAL A 52 -21.58 21.49 -3.26
CA VAL A 52 -21.92 22.62 -2.39
C VAL A 52 -21.68 23.96 -3.11
N PHE A 53 -20.57 24.09 -3.84
CA PHE A 53 -20.24 25.34 -4.55
C PHE A 53 -20.96 25.52 -5.90
N ALA A 54 -21.30 24.45 -6.60
CA ALA A 54 -21.96 24.50 -7.91
C ALA A 54 -23.41 25.01 -7.82
N GLY A 55 -24.00 25.02 -6.63
CA GLY A 55 -25.40 25.37 -6.43
C GLY A 55 -26.35 24.26 -6.89
N PRO A 56 -27.66 24.41 -6.65
CA PRO A 56 -28.62 23.41 -7.05
C PRO A 56 -28.75 23.34 -8.58
N ALA A 57 -28.63 22.14 -9.14
CA ALA A 57 -28.89 21.91 -10.57
C ALA A 57 -30.41 21.75 -10.80
N TRP A 58 -31.16 22.83 -10.63
CA TRP A 58 -32.56 22.92 -11.03
C TRP A 58 -32.89 24.30 -11.58
#